data_AF-A0A0H5RTB6-F1
#
_entry.id   AF-A0A0H5RTB6-F1
#
_cell.length_a   1.000
_cell.length_b   1.000
_cell.length_c   1.000
_cell.angle_alpha   90.00
_cell.angle_beta   90.00
_cell.angle_gamma   90.00
#
_symmetry.space_group_name_H-M   'P 1'
#
loop_
_entity.id
_entity.type
_entity.pdbx_description
1 polymer ?
#
loop_
_entity_poly.entity_id
_entity_poly.type
_entity_poly.pdbx_seq_one_letter_code
_entity_poly.pdbx_strand_id
1 'polypeptide(L)'
;GEPIPMAKAEDHIFGVVLMNDWSARDIQKWEYVPLGPFNGKNFGTTISPWVVPMAALRDFMVPGEVQVPAPLAYLVDPNQLALDLKLQVELQPSGQATKPVIIS
;
A
#
# COMPACT_ATOMS: atom_id res chain seq x y z
N GLY A 1 12.07 13.58 16.77
CA GLY A 1 13.08 12.68 17.35
C GLY A 1 12.52 11.79 18.43
N GLU A 2 11.20 11.69 18.59
CA GLU A 2 10.54 10.79 19.54
C GLU A 2 9.83 9.70 18.74
N PRO A 3 10.27 8.43 18.80
CA PRO A 3 9.65 7.34 18.05
C PRO A 3 8.24 7.01 18.55
N ILE A 4 7.36 6.59 17.64
CA ILE A 4 6.07 6.01 17.99
C ILE A 4 6.30 4.52 18.34
N PRO A 5 6.01 4.06 19.57
CA PRO A 5 6.07 2.64 19.90
C PRO A 5 5.08 1.85 19.03
N MET A 6 5.44 0.63 18.62
CA MET A 6 4.59 -0.18 17.73
C MET A 6 3.16 -0.37 18.27
N ALA A 7 3.02 -0.58 19.59
CA ALA A 7 1.73 -0.70 20.26
C ALA A 7 0.83 0.55 20.18
N LYS A 8 1.36 1.71 19.77
CA LYS A 8 0.62 2.96 19.55
C LYS A 8 0.49 3.32 18.08
N ALA A 9 1.08 2.56 17.16
CA ALA A 9 1.12 2.93 15.74
C ALA A 9 -0.27 3.13 15.14
N GLU A 10 -1.25 2.29 15.52
CA GLU A 10 -2.62 2.35 15.01
C GLU A 10 -3.36 3.65 15.41
N ASP A 11 -3.06 4.22 16.59
CA ASP A 11 -3.66 5.48 17.04
C ASP A 11 -3.26 6.67 16.16
N HIS A 12 -2.20 6.52 15.36
CA HIS A 12 -1.72 7.52 14.40
C HIS A 12 -2.24 7.28 12.97
N ILE A 13 -3.09 6.26 12.74
CA ILE A 13 -3.66 5.94 11.44
C ILE A 13 -5.14 6.34 11.41
N PHE A 14 -5.46 7.41 10.67
CA PHE A 14 -6.86 7.84 10.50
C PHE A 14 -7.67 6.88 9.62
N GLY A 15 -7.11 6.46 8.49
CA GLY A 15 -7.81 5.66 7.49
C GLY A 15 -6.94 5.31 6.28
N VAL A 16 -7.56 4.66 5.30
CA VAL A 16 -6.89 4.17 4.07
C VAL A 16 -7.55 4.75 2.81
N VAL A 17 -6.79 4.73 1.72
CA VAL A 17 -7.23 5.08 0.36
C VAL A 17 -6.69 4.03 -0.62
N LEU A 18 -7.28 3.93 -1.80
CA LEU A 18 -6.62 3.28 -2.94
C LEU A 18 -5.52 4.20 -3.47
N MET A 19 -4.40 3.62 -3.90
CA MET A 19 -3.27 4.36 -4.47
C MET A 19 -2.70 3.64 -5.69
N ASN A 20 -2.43 4.40 -6.74
CA ASN A 20 -1.63 3.96 -7.89
C ASN A 20 -0.33 4.76 -7.92
N ASP A 21 0.77 4.09 -7.61
CA ASP A 21 2.14 4.61 -7.66
C ASP A 21 2.75 4.35 -9.06
N TRP A 22 2.44 5.24 -10.00
CA TRP A 22 2.83 5.08 -11.39
C TRP A 22 4.34 4.98 -11.52
N SER A 23 4.80 4.12 -12.43
CA SER A 23 6.22 3.80 -12.50
C SER A 23 6.73 3.67 -13.93
N ALA A 24 7.77 4.43 -14.26
CA ALA A 24 8.54 4.27 -15.49
C ALA A 24 9.74 3.37 -15.20
N ARG A 25 9.58 2.06 -15.50
CA ARG A 25 10.51 1.00 -15.05
C ARG A 25 11.88 1.06 -15.73
N ASP A 26 11.94 1.53 -16.96
CA ASP A 26 13.17 1.79 -17.70
C ASP A 26 13.99 2.90 -17.05
N ILE A 27 13.37 4.04 -16.74
CA ILE A 27 13.98 5.16 -16.00
C ILE A 27 14.43 4.69 -14.61
N GLN A 28 13.52 4.05 -13.86
CA GLN A 28 13.79 3.58 -12.50
C GLN A 28 14.99 2.61 -12.46
N LYS A 29 15.07 1.66 -13.40
CA LYS A 29 16.15 0.68 -13.43
C LYS A 29 17.52 1.33 -13.65
N TRP A 30 17.59 2.40 -14.44
CA TRP A 30 18.82 3.14 -14.69
C TRP A 30 19.26 3.97 -13.47
N GLU A 31 18.32 4.61 -12.77
CA GLU A 31 18.65 5.59 -11.72
C GLU A 31 18.75 5.01 -10.29
N TYR A 32 18.10 3.88 -9.99
CA TYR A 32 17.85 3.51 -8.58
C TYR A 32 19.11 3.13 -7.78
N VAL A 33 20.22 2.82 -8.45
CA VAL A 33 21.48 2.53 -7.77
C VAL A 33 22.35 3.79 -7.74
N PRO A 34 22.84 4.24 -6.58
CA PRO A 34 22.71 3.64 -5.24
C PRO A 34 21.63 4.27 -4.35
N LEU A 35 20.93 5.31 -4.82
CA LEU A 35 20.15 6.21 -3.97
C LEU A 35 18.64 5.94 -3.93
N GLY A 36 18.18 4.93 -4.66
CA GLY A 36 16.77 4.57 -4.76
C GLY A 36 16.02 5.27 -5.90
N PRO A 37 14.73 4.92 -6.09
CA PRO A 37 13.88 5.46 -7.15
C PRO A 37 13.71 6.98 -7.04
N PHE A 38 13.69 7.68 -8.18
CA PHE A 38 13.50 9.11 -8.24
C PHE A 38 12.55 9.50 -9.39
N ASN A 39 13.07 9.82 -10.59
CA ASN A 39 12.27 10.25 -11.73
C ASN A 39 11.34 9.16 -12.26
N GLY A 40 11.67 7.89 -12.03
CA GLY A 40 10.83 6.76 -12.37
C GLY A 40 9.57 6.65 -11.50
N LYS A 41 9.38 7.53 -10.51
CA LYS A 41 8.24 7.52 -9.55
C LYS A 41 7.61 8.90 -9.34
N ASN A 42 8.41 9.96 -9.26
CA ASN A 42 7.95 11.29 -8.87
C ASN A 42 7.05 12.01 -9.90
N PHE A 43 6.83 11.42 -11.08
CA PHE A 43 6.04 12.01 -12.15
C PHE A 43 4.52 11.88 -11.94
N GLY A 44 4.07 10.95 -11.11
CA GLY A 44 2.64 10.78 -10.89
C GLY A 44 2.28 9.73 -9.84
N THR A 45 1.44 10.13 -8.89
CA THR A 45 0.76 9.25 -7.95
C THR A 45 -0.71 9.63 -7.92
N THR A 46 -1.59 8.64 -8.03
CA THR A 46 -3.04 8.85 -7.93
C THR A 46 -3.57 8.20 -6.65
N ILE A 47 -4.45 8.89 -5.94
CA ILE A 47 -5.18 8.34 -4.79
C ILE A 47 -6.70 8.41 -5.03
N SER A 48 -7.46 7.50 -4.45
CA SER A 48 -8.92 7.62 -4.41
C SER A 48 -9.33 8.83 -3.56
N PRO A 49 -10.44 9.51 -3.89
CA PRO A 49 -10.86 10.73 -3.17
C PRO A 49 -11.45 10.46 -1.77
N TRP A 50 -11.91 9.24 -1.51
CA TRP A 50 -12.55 8.88 -0.25
C TRP A 50 -11.55 8.19 0.69
N VAL A 51 -11.32 8.82 1.84
CA VAL A 51 -10.57 8.21 2.93
C VAL A 51 -11.52 7.35 3.77
N VAL A 52 -11.29 6.04 3.81
CA VAL A 52 -12.08 5.11 4.62
C VAL A 52 -11.45 5.06 6.02
N PRO A 53 -12.15 5.51 7.08
CA PRO A 53 -11.57 5.57 8.41
C PRO A 53 -11.32 4.16 8.98
N MET A 54 -10.28 4.00 9.79
CA MET A 54 -9.95 2.69 10.41
C MET A 54 -11.11 2.12 11.22
N ALA A 55 -11.93 2.98 11.84
CA ALA A 55 -13.13 2.56 12.55
C ALA A 55 -14.14 1.77 11.68
N ALA A 56 -14.25 2.10 10.39
CA ALA A 56 -15.11 1.39 9.45
C ALA A 56 -14.50 0.07 8.95
N LEU A 57 -13.19 -0.12 9.17
CA LEU A 57 -12.42 -1.27 8.70
C LEU A 57 -12.17 -2.31 9.79
N ARG A 58 -12.49 -2.00 11.06
CA ARG A 58 -12.24 -2.87 12.22
C ARG A 58 -12.82 -4.27 12.04
N ASP A 59 -14.02 -4.38 11.50
CA ASP A 59 -14.72 -5.67 11.30
C ASP A 59 -14.09 -6.53 10.20
N PHE A 60 -13.18 -5.97 9.40
CA PHE A 60 -12.45 -6.65 8.33
C PHE A 60 -11.00 -6.97 8.70
N MET A 61 -10.62 -6.77 9.97
CA MET A 61 -9.30 -7.14 10.46
C MET A 61 -9.21 -8.65 10.67
N VAL A 62 -8.11 -9.24 10.23
CA VAL A 62 -7.81 -10.67 10.31
C VAL A 62 -6.42 -10.87 10.93
N PRO A 63 -6.08 -12.06 11.45
CA PRO A 63 -4.72 -12.34 11.87
C PRO A 63 -3.74 -12.10 10.71
N GLY A 64 -2.66 -11.37 10.98
CA GLY A 64 -1.58 -11.13 10.05
C GLY A 64 -0.66 -12.34 9.89
N GLU A 65 0.18 -12.30 8.86
CA GLU A 65 1.13 -13.37 8.55
C GLU A 65 2.17 -13.57 9.65
N VAL A 66 2.58 -14.82 9.87
CA VAL A 66 3.64 -15.17 10.82
C VAL A 66 5.00 -14.84 10.20
N GLN A 67 5.77 -13.98 10.89
CA GLN A 67 7.09 -13.56 10.40
C GLN A 67 8.19 -14.52 10.85
N VAL A 68 8.94 -15.05 9.87
CA VAL A 68 10.10 -15.92 10.09
C VAL A 68 11.26 -15.41 9.20
N PRO A 69 12.40 -14.94 9.77
CA PRO A 69 12.69 -14.84 11.21
C PRO A 69 11.81 -13.81 11.91
N ALA A 70 11.71 -13.92 13.24
CA ALA A 70 11.04 -12.90 14.04
C ALA A 70 11.71 -11.53 13.82
N PRO A 71 10.93 -10.46 13.70
CA PRO A 71 11.48 -9.12 13.50
C PRO A 71 12.19 -8.64 14.77
N LEU A 72 12.93 -7.54 14.67
CA LEU A 72 13.50 -6.87 15.84
C LEU A 72 12.38 -6.41 16.80
N ALA A 73 12.66 -6.38 18.10
CA ALA A 73 11.64 -6.15 19.14
C ALA A 73 10.78 -4.88 18.93
N TYR A 74 11.36 -3.81 18.36
CA TYR A 74 10.64 -2.56 18.12
C TYR A 74 9.66 -2.61 16.93
N LEU A 75 9.73 -3.68 16.11
CA LEU A 75 8.85 -3.93 14.97
C LEU A 75 7.74 -4.94 15.28
N VAL A 76 7.79 -5.61 16.44
CA VAL A 76 6.78 -6.59 16.84
C VAL A 76 5.49 -5.84 17.17
N ASP A 77 4.46 -6.08 16.36
CA ASP A 77 3.10 -5.63 16.63
C ASP A 77 2.40 -6.61 17.59
N PRO A 78 1.94 -6.18 18.78
CA PRO A 78 1.23 -7.06 19.71
C PRO A 78 -0.13 -7.55 19.19
N ASN A 79 -0.74 -6.83 18.25
CA ASN A 79 -2.05 -7.19 17.69
C ASN A 79 -1.90 -8.11 16.47
N GLN A 80 -0.80 -7.93 15.72
CA GLN A 80 -0.46 -8.68 14.51
C GLN A 80 -1.67 -8.84 13.60
N LEU A 81 -2.30 -7.72 13.23
CA LEU A 81 -3.50 -7.71 12.40
C LEU A 81 -3.17 -7.31 10.96
N ALA A 82 -3.90 -7.90 10.02
CA ALA A 82 -3.97 -7.51 8.64
C ALA A 82 -5.41 -7.14 8.27
N LEU A 83 -5.60 -6.52 7.12
CA LEU A 83 -6.92 -6.13 6.64
C LEU A 83 -7.33 -7.01 5.46
N ASP A 84 -8.51 -7.63 5.54
CA ASP A 84 -9.11 -8.37 4.43
C ASP A 84 -9.79 -7.39 3.46
N LEU A 85 -9.04 -6.97 2.43
CA LEU A 85 -9.54 -6.14 1.34
C LEU A 85 -9.47 -6.88 0.01
N LYS A 86 -10.60 -6.94 -0.69
CA LYS A 86 -10.65 -7.33 -2.09
C LYS A 86 -10.26 -6.14 -2.95
N LEU A 87 -9.17 -6.29 -3.69
CA LEU A 87 -8.66 -5.30 -4.63
C LEU A 87 -8.79 -5.86 -6.05
N GLN A 88 -9.11 -5.00 -7.02
CA GLN A 88 -9.19 -5.35 -8.43
C GLN A 88 -8.55 -4.26 -9.27
N VAL A 89 -7.90 -4.65 -10.36
CA VAL A 89 -7.34 -3.73 -11.35
C VAL A 89 -7.92 -4.04 -12.73
N GLU A 90 -8.40 -3.00 -13.40
CA GLU A 90 -8.95 -3.07 -14.75
C GLU A 90 -8.12 -2.22 -15.72
N LEU A 91 -7.97 -2.71 -16.96
CA LEU A 91 -7.33 -1.98 -18.05
C LEU A 91 -8.22 -1.98 -19.29
N GLN A 92 -8.42 -0.79 -19.86
CA GLN A 92 -9.20 -0.57 -21.08
C GLN A 92 -8.29 0.01 -22.17
N PRO A 93 -8.01 -0.74 -23.26
CA PRO A 93 -7.33 -0.18 -24.42
C PRO A 93 -8.18 0.88 -25.12
N SER A 94 -7.54 1.90 -25.67
CA SER A 94 -8.22 2.91 -26.49
C SER A 94 -8.85 2.29 -27.75
N GLY A 95 -10.08 2.70 -28.08
CA GLY A 95 -10.77 2.28 -29.31
C GLY A 95 -11.46 0.91 -29.28
N GLN A 96 -11.38 0.16 -28.17
CA GLN A 96 -12.18 -1.06 -27.98
C GLN A 96 -13.47 -0.74 -27.23
N ALA A 97 -14.61 -1.16 -27.80
CA ALA A 97 -15.95 -1.00 -27.22
C ALA A 97 -16.33 -2.10 -26.21
N THR A 98 -15.44 -3.06 -25.96
CA THR A 98 -15.67 -4.19 -25.04
C THR A 98 -15.31 -3.85 -23.60
N LYS A 99 -15.86 -4.62 -22.66
CA LYS A 99 -15.63 -4.49 -21.21
C LYS A 99 -14.12 -4.48 -20.86
N PRO A 100 -13.72 -3.76 -19.80
CA PRO A 100 -12.35 -3.78 -19.28
C PRO A 100 -11.87 -5.19 -18.96
N VAL A 101 -10.57 -5.42 -19.15
CA VAL A 101 -9.92 -6.67 -18.76
C VAL A 101 -9.52 -6.58 -17.30
N ILE A 102 -9.93 -7.56 -16.50
CA ILE A 102 -9.50 -7.73 -15.10
C ILE A 102 -8.10 -8.35 -15.10
N ILE A 103 -7.15 -7.69 -14.43
CA ILE A 103 -5.73 -8.09 -14.41
C ILE A 103 -5.34 -8.76 -13.08
N SER A 104 -6.16 -8.61 -12.03
CA SER A 104 -5.96 -9.22 -10.71
C SER A 104 -7.25 -9.18 -9.91
#